data_AF-A0A948KCT9-F1
#
_entry.id   AF-A0A948KCT9-F1
#
_cell.length_a   1.000
_cell.length_b   1.000
_cell.length_c   1.000
_cell.angle_alpha   90.00
_cell.angle_beta   90.00
_cell.angle_gamma   90.00
#
_symmetry.space_group_name_H-M   'P 1'
#
loop_
_entity.id
_entity.type
_entity.pdbx_description
1 polymer ?
#
loop_
_entity_poly.entity_id
_entity_poly.type
_entity_poly.pdbx_seq_one_letter_code
_entity_poly.pdbx_strand_id
1 'polypeptide(L)' 'MFSVNQKRKIADKVQAILRETNHPELPKGEINFKLHVDGAESWSWADIKNNGMATDPDINPWNEKQDPKSKGT' A
#
# COMPACT_ATOMS: atom_id res chain seq x y z
N MET A 1 5.94 -4.34 9.98
CA MET A 1 5.54 -3.44 8.87
C MET A 1 4.77 -4.25 7.84
N PHE A 2 4.24 -3.62 6.80
CA PHE A 2 3.46 -4.29 5.76
C PHE A 2 4.31 -5.07 4.75
N SER A 3 3.82 -6.24 4.33
CA SER A 3 4.30 -6.99 3.16
C SER A 3 3.94 -6.31 1.84
N VAL A 4 4.52 -6.76 0.73
CA VAL A 4 4.15 -6.28 -0.62
C VAL A 4 2.66 -6.48 -0.89
N ASN A 5 2.09 -7.65 -0.55
CA ASN A 5 0.66 -7.90 -0.77
C ASN A 5 -0.23 -7.02 0.12
N GLN A 6 0.19 -6.77 1.36
CA GLN A 6 -0.52 -5.85 2.25
C GLN A 6 -0.48 -4.42 1.71
N LYS A 7 0.68 -3.94 1.24
CA LYS A 7 0.82 -2.62 0.58
C LYS A 7 -0.09 -2.51 -0.64
N ARG A 8 -0.12 -3.51 -1.52
CA ARG A 8 -1.03 -3.54 -2.70
C ARG A 8 -2.50 -3.47 -2.30
N LYS A 9 -2.91 -4.29 -1.32
CA LYS A 9 -4.29 -4.30 -0.83
C LYS A 9 -4.69 -2.97 -0.19
N ILE A 10 -3.77 -2.32 0.53
CA ILE A 10 -4.01 -0.98 1.08
C ILE A 10 -4.17 0.01 -0.07
N ALA A 11 -3.30 -0.04 -1.08
CA ALA A 11 -3.37 0.86 -2.22
C ALA A 11 -4.70 0.75 -2.99
N ASP A 12 -5.18 -0.48 -3.23
CA ASP A 12 -6.48 -0.72 -3.87
C ASP A 12 -7.64 -0.14 -3.06
N LYS A 13 -7.61 -0.31 -1.73
CA LYS A 13 -8.64 0.21 -0.83
C LYS A 13 -8.64 1.73 -0.75
N VAL A 14 -7.46 2.36 -0.67
CA VAL A 14 -7.35 3.82 -0.68
C VAL A 14 -7.91 4.38 -1.98
N GLN A 15 -7.57 3.77 -3.11
CA GLN A 15 -8.10 4.17 -4.41
C GLN A 15 -9.63 4.04 -4.46
N ALA A 16 -10.20 2.95 -3.95
CA ALA A 16 -11.65 2.76 -3.87
C ALA A 16 -12.34 3.85 -3.04
N ILE A 17 -11.84 4.15 -1.84
CA ILE A 17 -12.42 5.19 -0.97
C ILE A 17 -12.37 6.57 -1.66
N LEU A 18 -11.26 6.90 -2.34
CA LEU A 18 -11.19 8.15 -3.10
C LEU A 18 -12.23 8.17 -4.22
N ARG A 19 -12.45 7.06 -4.93
CA ARG A 19 -13.47 6.95 -5.98
C ARG A 19 -14.89 7.11 -5.45
N GLU A 20 -15.18 6.58 -4.27
CA GLU A 20 -16.50 6.67 -3.65
C GLU A 20 -16.94 8.12 -3.36
N THR A 21 -15.99 9.06 -3.24
CA THR A 21 -16.31 10.49 -3.14
C THR A 21 -17.00 11.06 -4.38
N ASN A 22 -16.89 10.37 -5.53
CA ASN A 22 -17.33 10.86 -6.84
C ASN A 22 -16.80 12.28 -7.17
N HIS A 23 -15.64 12.66 -6.63
CA HIS A 23 -15.08 13.99 -6.85
C HIS A 23 -14.71 14.19 -8.33
N PRO A 24 -15.22 15.25 -8.99
CA PRO A 24 -15.08 15.42 -10.44
C PRO A 24 -13.63 15.64 -10.91
N GLU A 25 -12.73 16.05 -10.01
CA GLU A 25 -11.33 16.29 -10.35
C GLU A 25 -10.44 15.05 -10.19
N LEU A 26 -10.99 13.90 -9.78
CA LEU A 26 -10.20 12.68 -9.74
C LEU A 26 -9.82 12.23 -11.17
N PRO A 27 -8.58 11.78 -11.39
CA PRO A 27 -8.14 11.31 -12.70
C PRO A 27 -8.99 10.13 -13.15
N LYS A 28 -9.16 9.86 -14.44
CA LYS A 28 -9.92 8.66 -14.89
C LYS A 28 -9.15 7.34 -14.69
N GLY A 29 -7.82 7.40 -14.62
CA GLY A 29 -6.92 6.26 -14.45
C GLY A 29 -6.51 6.00 -13.01
N GLU A 30 -5.27 5.58 -12.76
CA GLU A 30 -4.79 5.44 -11.37
C GLU A 30 -4.75 6.78 -10.64
N ILE A 31 -5.10 6.76 -9.36
CA ILE A 31 -4.95 7.91 -8.48
C ILE A 31 -3.56 7.86 -7.86
N ASN A 32 -2.75 8.89 -8.09
CA ASN A 32 -1.45 9.01 -7.45
C ASN A 32 -1.61 9.49 -6.00
N PHE A 33 -1.02 8.76 -5.06
CA PHE A 33 -0.98 9.14 -3.65
C PHE A 33 0.29 8.62 -2.98
N LYS A 34 0.61 9.22 -1.83
CA LYS A 34 1.62 8.73 -0.89
C LYS A 34 0.99 8.71 0.50
N LEU A 35 0.92 7.52 1.09
CA LEU A 35 0.45 7.29 2.45
C LEU A 35 1.65 6.92 3.31
N HIS A 36 1.96 7.74 4.31
CA HIS A 36 2.92 7.42 5.35
C HIS A 36 2.18 6.82 6.55
N VAL A 37 2.67 5.70 7.07
CA VAL A 37 2.11 5.03 8.24
C VAL A 37 3.19 4.84 9.27
N ASP A 38 3.08 5.56 10.39
CA ASP A 38 3.90 5.34 11.56
C ASP A 38 3.56 3.99 12.21
N GLY A 39 4.60 3.26 12.60
CA GLY A 39 4.51 2.03 13.37
C GLY A 39 4.49 2.30 14.87
N ALA A 40 4.35 1.23 15.65
CA ALA A 40 4.34 1.31 17.11
C ALA A 40 5.67 1.82 17.71
N GLU A 41 6.76 1.64 16.97
CA GLU A 41 8.11 2.04 17.36
C GLU A 41 8.60 3.17 16.45
N SER A 42 9.42 4.07 16.98
CA SER A 42 9.93 5.26 16.25
C SER A 42 10.77 4.93 15.02
N TRP A 43 11.34 3.72 14.95
CA TRP A 43 12.13 3.23 13.83
C TRP A 43 11.29 2.45 12.79
N SER A 44 9.98 2.32 13.01
CA SER A 44 9.09 1.49 12.21
C SER A 44 8.11 2.41 11.48
N TRP A 45 8.24 2.54 10.16
CA TRP A 45 7.23 3.20 9.31
C TRP A 45 7.10 2.53 7.93
N ALA A 46 6.00 2.80 7.24
CA ALA A 46 5.81 2.43 5.83
C ALA A 46 5.32 3.61 4.99
N ASP A 47 5.99 3.81 3.86
CA ASP A 47 5.41 4.54 2.75
C ASP A 47 4.67 3.58 1.81
N ILE A 48 3.43 3.91 1.49
CA ILE A 48 2.55 3.17 0.56
C ILE A 48 2.15 4.12 -0.56
N LYS A 49 2.28 3.66 -1.80
CA LYS A 49 1.91 4.40 -3.02
C LYS A 49 0.89 3.59 -3.81
N ASN A 50 0.28 4.20 -4.83
CA ASN A 50 -0.50 3.45 -5.82
C ASN A 50 0.36 2.41 -6.53
N ASN A 51 -0.28 1.35 -7.02
CA ASN A 51 0.39 0.17 -7.54
C ASN A 51 1.23 0.49 -8.79
N GLY A 52 0.78 1.39 -9.65
CA GLY A 52 1.55 1.85 -10.81
C GLY A 52 2.76 2.72 -10.49
N MET A 53 2.84 3.30 -9.27
CA MET A 53 4.04 3.98 -8.77
C MET A 53 4.97 3.08 -7.93
N ALA A 54 4.54 1.86 -7.59
CA ALA A 54 5.35 0.88 -6.86
C ALA A 54 6.09 -0.04 -7.85
N THR A 55 6.96 0.53 -8.68
CA THR A 55 7.70 -0.19 -9.74
C THR A 55 8.75 -1.16 -9.19
N ASP A 56 9.26 -0.90 -7.98
CA ASP A 56 10.12 -1.80 -7.22
C ASP A 56 9.72 -1.71 -5.75
N PRO A 57 8.82 -2.58 -5.28
CA PRO A 57 8.38 -2.51 -3.90
C PRO A 57 9.51 -2.99 -2.99
N ASP A 58 10.03 -2.12 -2.11
CA ASP A 58 11.00 -2.53 -1.09
C ASP A 58 10.51 -3.77 -0.35
N ILE A 59 11.15 -4.90 -0.65
CA ILE A 59 10.86 -6.20 -0.07
C ILE A 59 11.68 -6.33 1.21
N ASN A 60 10.99 -6.44 2.34
CA ASN A 60 11.62 -6.75 3.60
C ASN A 60 11.26 -8.19 4.00
N PRO A 61 12.22 -9.14 3.97
CA PRO A 61 11.96 -10.56 4.25
C PRO A 61 11.30 -10.82 5.61
N TRP A 62 11.54 -9.97 6.62
CA TRP A 62 10.92 -10.09 7.94
C TRP A 62 9.43 -9.72 7.90
N ASN A 63 9.04 -8.71 7.10
CA ASN A 63 7.64 -8.34 6.91
C ASN A 63 6.90 -9.37 6.03
N GLU A 64 7.56 -9.89 4.99
CA GLU A 64 6.98 -10.93 4.13
C GLU A 64 6.64 -12.20 4.94
N LYS A 65 7.52 -12.62 5.86
CA LYS A 65 7.27 -13.76 6.75
C LYS A 65 6.09 -13.56 7.71
N GLN A 66 5.67 -12.33 7.95
CA GLN A 66 4.51 -12.03 8.79
C GLN A 66 3.20 -12.01 8.00
N ASP A 67 3.25 -12.01 6.67
CA ASP A 67 2.06 -12.10 5.85
C ASP A 67 1.54 -13.55 5.82
N PRO A 68 0.30 -13.80 6.29
CA PRO A 68 -0.30 -15.13 6.23
C PRO A 68 -0.36 -15.71 4.81
N LYS A 69 -0.44 -14.86 3.77
CA LYS A 69 -0.48 -15.30 2.37
C LYS A 69 0.87 -15.70 1.80
N SER A 70 1.98 -15.30 2.43
CA SER A 70 3.34 -15.66 1.99
C SER A 70 3.81 -16.99 2.57
N LYS A 71 3.01 -17.65 3.43
CA LYS A 71 3.35 -18.90 4.13
C LYS A 71 2.90 -20.19 3.44
N GLY A 72 2.39 -20.15 2.22
CA GLY A 72 2.18 -21.38 1.43
C GLY A 72 0.94 -21.38 0.56
N THR A 73 1.18 -21.39 -0.76
CA THR A 73 0.61 -22.39 -1.69
C THR A 73 1.78 -23.14 -2.31
#